data_AF-R7IY11-F1
#
_entry.id   AF-R7IY11-F1
#
_cell.length_a   1.000
_cell.length_b   1.000
_cell.length_c   1.000
_cell.angle_alpha   90.00
_cell.angle_beta   90.00
_cell.angle_gamma   90.00
#
_symmetry.space_group_name_H-M   'P 1'
#
loop_
_entity.id
_entity.type
_entity.pdbx_description
1 polymer ?
#
loop_
_entity_poly.entity_id
_entity_poly.type
_entity_poly.pdbx_seq_one_letter_code
_entity_poly.pdbx_strand_id
1 'polypeptide(L)'
;MRYVDPTGLVFTDRAKPLIDSFKSLLDKKIMEKLLDAIKKFGEYQKSGKKKDLKKVSKSFMDALSFVEIKGEVESLEKSSTKYDMFVPDYTYVDTEARGRSQYSGKHKRFFMVIPDATAYGWMAHELKHAYQFETGRISYSIYSDGEPFYDKYDEMEAYDRGRMINLCMPSYFENKDAYSELKYGPNQVDPKSSDADLQKLANENKAWFKANGKIYSPQTK
;
A
#
# COMPACT_ATOMS: atom_id res chain seq x y z
N MET A 1 -12.71 30.58 11.39
CA MET A 1 -11.26 30.29 11.42
C MET A 1 -10.98 29.10 10.51
N ARG A 2 -10.13 29.26 9.48
CA ARG A 2 -9.58 28.12 8.73
C ARG A 2 -8.42 27.58 9.54
N TYR A 3 -8.59 26.41 10.16
CA TYR A 3 -7.48 25.68 10.77
C TYR A 3 -6.56 25.21 9.63
N VAL A 4 -5.52 25.97 9.35
CA VAL A 4 -4.39 25.49 8.57
C VAL A 4 -3.61 24.59 9.52
N ASP A 5 -3.50 23.30 9.19
CA ASP A 5 -2.67 22.37 9.93
C ASP A 5 -1.22 22.88 9.89
N PRO A 6 -0.66 23.39 11.01
CA PRO A 6 0.62 24.09 11.02
C PRO A 6 1.81 23.15 10.77
N THR A 7 1.57 21.84 10.75
CA THR A 7 2.64 20.87 10.56
C THR A 7 2.96 20.62 9.08
N GLY A 8 1.99 20.80 8.18
CA GLY A 8 2.16 20.49 6.75
C GLY A 8 2.58 19.04 6.48
N LEU A 9 2.47 18.17 7.48
CA LEU A 9 3.02 16.82 7.41
C LEU A 9 2.06 15.91 6.66
N VAL A 10 2.63 15.22 5.69
CA VAL A 10 1.90 14.25 4.88
C VAL A 10 1.65 12.97 5.67
N PHE A 11 2.62 12.54 6.48
CA PHE A 11 2.46 11.53 7.52
C PHE A 11 2.43 12.18 8.90
N THR A 12 1.51 11.76 9.78
CA THR A 12 1.47 12.24 11.17
C THR A 12 2.79 11.98 11.91
N ASP A 13 3.08 12.75 12.96
CA ASP A 13 4.30 12.55 13.78
C ASP A 13 4.40 11.14 14.38
N ARG A 14 3.26 10.52 14.68
CA ARG A 14 3.18 9.13 15.14
C ARG A 14 3.54 8.14 14.04
N ALA A 15 3.17 8.42 12.79
CA ALA A 15 3.44 7.54 11.66
C ALA A 15 4.91 7.59 11.21
N LYS A 16 5.55 8.77 11.28
CA LYS A 16 6.94 8.97 10.84
C LYS A 16 7.94 7.91 11.30
N PRO A 17 8.08 7.58 12.60
CA PRO A 17 9.06 6.58 13.02
C PRO A 17 8.80 5.19 12.42
N LEU A 18 7.54 4.83 12.17
CA LEU A 18 7.18 3.59 11.49
C LEU A 18 7.61 3.63 10.01
N ILE A 19 7.30 4.73 9.31
CA ILE A 19 7.69 4.92 7.91
C ILE A 19 9.21 4.93 7.74
N ASP A 20 9.93 5.64 8.60
CA ASP A 20 11.40 5.71 8.57
C ASP A 20 12.04 4.34 8.83
N SER A 21 11.49 3.58 9.79
CA SER A 21 11.92 2.21 10.07
C SER A 21 11.69 1.29 8.86
N PHE A 22 10.53 1.38 8.22
CA PHE A 22 10.21 0.60 7.02
C PHE A 22 11.12 0.97 5.84
N LYS A 23 11.37 2.26 5.59
CA LYS A 23 12.31 2.71 4.55
C LYS A 23 13.74 2.22 4.82
N SER A 24 14.17 2.25 6.08
CA SER A 24 15.48 1.71 6.49
C SER A 24 15.59 0.20 6.23
N LEU A 25 14.50 -0.56 6.47
CA LEU A 25 14.44 -1.98 6.09
C LEU A 25 14.55 -2.18 4.58
N LEU A 26 13.84 -1.37 3.78
CA LEU A 26 13.91 -1.44 2.32
C LEU A 26 15.33 -1.17 1.83
N ASP A 27 16.00 -0.14 2.35
CA ASP A 27 17.39 0.18 2.01
C ASP A 27 18.34 -0.98 2.32
N LYS A 28 18.18 -1.62 3.49
CA LYS A 28 18.93 -2.83 3.83
C LYS A 28 18.68 -3.97 2.83
N LYS A 29 17.41 -4.25 2.50
CA LYS A 29 17.04 -5.33 1.56
C LYS A 29 17.55 -5.05 0.14
N ILE A 30 17.50 -3.80 -0.33
CA ILE A 30 18.06 -3.37 -1.61
C ILE A 30 19.55 -3.70 -1.64
N MET A 31 20.30 -3.25 -0.62
CA MET A 31 21.74 -3.49 -0.53
C MET A 31 22.08 -4.98 -0.48
N GLU A 32 21.37 -5.77 0.33
CA GLU A 32 21.54 -7.22 0.40
C GLU A 32 21.35 -7.89 -0.96
N LYS A 33 20.31 -7.52 -1.70
CA LYS A 33 20.02 -8.10 -3.02
C LYS A 33 21.01 -7.66 -4.10
N LEU A 34 21.49 -6.41 -4.06
CA LEU A 34 22.53 -5.93 -4.97
C LEU A 34 23.87 -6.63 -4.70
N LEU A 35 24.27 -6.79 -3.44
CA LEU A 35 25.49 -7.52 -3.07
C LEU A 35 25.42 -8.99 -3.50
N ASP A 36 24.26 -9.63 -3.30
CA ASP A 36 24.00 -10.99 -3.76
C ASP A 36 24.05 -11.10 -5.29
N ALA A 37 23.51 -10.13 -6.02
CA ALA A 37 23.60 -10.06 -7.49
C ALA A 37 25.06 -9.94 -7.97
N ILE A 38 25.87 -9.08 -7.33
CA ILE A 38 27.30 -8.92 -7.65
C ILE A 38 28.06 -10.23 -7.40
N LYS A 39 27.82 -10.89 -6.26
CA LYS A 39 28.44 -12.18 -5.94
C LYS A 39 28.11 -13.24 -6.99
N LYS A 40 26.83 -13.38 -7.34
CA LYS A 40 26.35 -14.32 -8.38
C LYS A 40 26.89 -13.98 -9.77
N PHE A 41 27.13 -12.70 -10.05
CA PHE A 41 27.73 -12.29 -11.31
C PHE A 41 29.19 -12.75 -11.42
N GLY A 42 29.96 -12.65 -10.33
CA GLY A 42 31.31 -13.22 -10.27
C GLY A 42 31.32 -14.75 -10.45
N GLU A 43 30.31 -15.47 -9.94
CA GLU A 43 30.13 -16.91 -10.20
C GLU A 43 29.80 -17.20 -11.67
N TYR A 44 28.92 -16.40 -12.28
CA TYR A 44 28.59 -16.51 -13.71
C TYR A 44 29.81 -16.27 -14.60
N GLN A 45 30.66 -15.28 -14.30
CA GLN A 45 31.90 -15.03 -15.06
C GLN A 45 32.84 -16.24 -15.07
N LYS A 46 32.86 -17.02 -13.98
CA LYS A 46 33.64 -18.26 -13.89
C LYS A 46 32.98 -19.43 -14.63
N SER A 47 31.65 -19.54 -14.58
CA SER A 47 30.93 -20.70 -15.10
C SER A 47 30.52 -20.58 -16.57
N GLY A 48 30.26 -19.37 -17.05
CA GLY A 48 29.66 -19.08 -18.36
C GLY A 48 28.22 -19.59 -18.54
N LYS A 49 27.60 -20.18 -17.51
CA LYS A 49 26.33 -20.89 -17.65
C LYS A 49 25.15 -19.92 -17.60
N LYS A 50 24.25 -20.01 -18.59
CA LYS A 50 23.01 -19.22 -18.65
C LYS A 50 22.13 -19.31 -17.39
N LYS A 51 22.14 -20.47 -16.70
CA LYS A 51 21.38 -20.65 -15.45
C LYS A 51 21.88 -19.73 -14.32
N ASP A 52 23.16 -19.40 -14.30
CA ASP A 52 23.73 -18.54 -13.26
C ASP A 52 23.44 -17.07 -13.55
N LEU A 53 23.43 -16.67 -14.83
CA LEU A 53 22.94 -15.36 -15.26
C LEU A 53 21.46 -15.12 -14.87
N LYS A 54 20.59 -16.15 -14.96
CA LYS A 54 19.21 -16.06 -14.48
C LYS A 54 19.13 -15.76 -12.98
N LYS A 55 20.05 -16.29 -12.17
CA LYS A 55 20.11 -16.00 -10.72
C LYS A 55 20.53 -14.56 -10.46
N VAL A 56 21.49 -14.03 -11.23
CA VAL A 56 21.90 -12.62 -11.17
C VAL A 56 20.71 -11.72 -11.46
N SER A 57 20.03 -11.98 -12.58
CA SER A 57 18.84 -11.22 -13.00
C SER A 57 17.75 -11.28 -11.92
N LYS A 58 17.49 -12.45 -11.32
CA LYS A 58 16.53 -12.57 -10.22
C LYS A 58 16.89 -11.66 -9.03
N SER A 59 18.13 -11.71 -8.54
CA SER A 59 18.54 -10.86 -7.41
C SER A 59 18.46 -9.36 -7.74
N PHE A 60 18.78 -8.98 -8.97
CA PHE A 60 18.64 -7.60 -9.42
C PHE A 60 17.17 -7.16 -9.50
N MET A 61 16.29 -8.01 -10.04
CA MET A 61 14.84 -7.74 -10.08
C MET A 61 14.24 -7.65 -8.66
N ASP A 62 14.65 -8.52 -7.73
CA ASP A 62 14.24 -8.43 -6.33
C ASP A 62 14.64 -7.06 -5.72
N ALA A 63 15.86 -6.58 -6.01
CA ALA A 63 16.32 -5.26 -5.56
C ALA A 63 15.48 -4.13 -6.17
N LEU A 64 15.20 -4.18 -7.47
CA LEU A 64 14.36 -3.21 -8.16
C LEU A 64 12.96 -3.15 -7.55
N SER A 65 12.35 -4.28 -7.21
CA SER A 65 11.05 -4.28 -6.56
C SER A 65 11.07 -3.57 -5.20
N PHE A 66 12.14 -3.68 -4.41
CA PHE A 66 12.26 -2.90 -3.17
C PHE A 66 12.45 -1.40 -3.42
N VAL A 67 13.15 -1.02 -4.50
CA VAL A 67 13.27 0.38 -4.94
C VAL A 67 11.90 0.93 -5.36
N GLU A 68 11.11 0.16 -6.12
CA GLU A 68 9.75 0.53 -6.52
C GLU A 68 8.86 0.76 -5.29
N ILE A 69 8.88 -0.17 -4.32
CA ILE A 69 8.13 -0.01 -3.07
C ILE A 69 8.55 1.27 -2.34
N LYS A 70 9.87 1.54 -2.26
CA LYS A 70 10.37 2.78 -1.63
C LYS A 70 9.87 4.03 -2.38
N GLY A 71 9.90 4.01 -3.71
CA GLY A 71 9.40 5.11 -4.54
C GLY A 71 7.90 5.37 -4.39
N GLU A 72 7.09 4.32 -4.19
CA GLU A 72 5.67 4.46 -3.86
C GLU A 72 5.49 5.17 -2.50
N VAL A 73 6.23 4.77 -1.47
CA VAL A 73 6.19 5.42 -0.15
C VAL A 73 6.63 6.88 -0.22
N GLU A 74 7.71 7.18 -0.97
CA GLU A 74 8.16 8.55 -1.19
C GLU A 74 7.15 9.41 -1.97
N SER A 75 6.35 8.78 -2.84
CA SER A 75 5.25 9.46 -3.52
C SER A 75 4.14 9.83 -2.53
N LEU A 76 3.85 8.95 -1.56
CA LEU A 76 2.94 9.26 -0.47
C LEU A 76 3.47 10.43 0.35
N GLU A 77 4.75 10.46 0.73
CA GLU A 77 5.37 11.55 1.50
C GLU A 77 5.30 12.93 0.81
N LYS A 78 5.16 12.96 -0.52
CA LYS A 78 5.04 14.18 -1.33
C LYS A 78 3.59 14.56 -1.68
N SER A 79 2.63 13.73 -1.28
CA SER A 79 1.21 13.90 -1.62
C SER A 79 0.57 15.04 -0.84
N SER A 80 -0.49 15.63 -1.42
CA SER A 80 -1.41 16.52 -0.70
C SER A 80 -2.40 15.77 0.21
N THR A 81 -2.54 14.46 0.04
CA THR A 81 -3.35 13.58 0.90
C THR A 81 -2.65 13.40 2.24
N LYS A 82 -3.39 13.40 3.34
CA LYS A 82 -2.83 13.10 4.67
C LYS A 82 -2.93 11.61 4.97
N TYR A 83 -1.87 11.05 5.53
CA TYR A 83 -1.74 9.65 5.91
C TYR A 83 -1.40 9.53 7.40
N ASP A 84 -1.90 8.47 8.01
CA ASP A 84 -1.61 8.11 9.40
C ASP A 84 -1.44 6.61 9.49
N MET A 85 -0.40 6.18 10.20
CA MET A 85 -0.10 4.78 10.48
C MET A 85 0.15 4.62 11.97
N PHE A 86 -0.43 3.60 12.59
CA PHE A 86 -0.21 3.31 14.00
C PHE A 86 -0.44 1.86 14.37
N VAL A 87 0.15 1.49 15.51
CA VAL A 87 -0.11 0.23 16.22
C VAL A 87 -1.19 0.52 17.28
N PRO A 88 -2.25 -0.28 17.39
CA PRO A 88 -3.26 -0.10 18.42
C PRO A 88 -2.71 -0.44 19.81
N ASP A 89 -3.17 0.27 20.85
CA ASP A 89 -2.76 0.06 22.24
C ASP A 89 -3.32 -1.22 22.88
N TYR A 90 -4.07 -2.03 22.12
CA TYR A 90 -4.69 -3.26 22.59
C TYR A 90 -4.21 -4.46 21.76
N THR A 91 -3.84 -5.53 22.44
CA THR A 91 -3.57 -6.82 21.82
C THR A 91 -4.91 -7.50 21.51
N TYR A 92 -5.13 -7.85 20.24
CA TYR A 92 -6.22 -8.75 19.88
C TYR A 92 -5.90 -10.12 20.49
N VAL A 93 -6.55 -10.47 21.60
CA VAL A 93 -6.19 -11.67 22.38
C VAL A 93 -6.68 -12.97 21.70
N ASP A 94 -7.65 -12.90 20.77
CA ASP A 94 -8.25 -14.10 20.14
C ASP A 94 -8.54 -13.96 18.63
N THR A 95 -8.04 -12.91 17.97
CA THR A 95 -8.15 -12.78 16.50
C THR A 95 -6.77 -12.53 15.93
N GLU A 96 -6.42 -13.21 14.85
CA GLU A 96 -5.17 -12.94 14.11
C GLU A 96 -5.01 -11.43 13.94
N ALA A 97 -3.89 -10.90 14.44
CA ALA A 97 -3.61 -9.48 14.35
C ALA A 97 -3.38 -9.14 12.87
N ARG A 98 -4.37 -8.48 12.24
CA ARG A 98 -4.36 -8.09 10.83
C ARG A 98 -4.19 -6.60 10.67
N GLY A 99 -3.59 -6.21 9.55
CA GLY A 99 -3.59 -4.82 9.12
C GLY A 99 -5.01 -4.37 8.72
N ARG A 100 -5.23 -3.06 8.74
CA ARG A 100 -6.44 -2.44 8.19
C ARG A 100 -6.15 -1.05 7.66
N SER A 101 -6.68 -0.73 6.49
CA SER A 101 -6.65 0.62 5.93
C SER A 101 -8.04 1.14 5.58
N GLN A 102 -8.20 2.46 5.64
CA GLN A 102 -9.39 3.15 5.16
C GLN A 102 -9.18 4.66 5.08
N TYR A 103 -9.90 5.30 4.15
CA TYR A 103 -10.05 6.76 4.20
C TYR A 103 -11.15 7.17 5.21
N SER A 104 -10.88 8.19 6.02
CA SER A 104 -11.87 8.77 6.93
C SER A 104 -12.29 10.15 6.49
N GLY A 105 -13.54 10.28 6.02
CA GLY A 105 -14.13 11.58 5.69
C GLY A 105 -14.14 12.57 6.87
N LYS A 106 -14.35 12.08 8.10
CA LYS A 106 -14.33 12.90 9.32
C LYS A 106 -12.97 13.54 9.59
N HIS A 107 -11.90 12.75 9.50
CA HIS A 107 -10.54 13.21 9.81
C HIS A 107 -9.77 13.71 8.58
N LYS A 108 -10.39 13.59 7.40
CA LYS A 108 -9.83 13.95 6.07
C LYS A 108 -8.44 13.36 5.84
N ARG A 109 -8.27 12.08 6.17
CA ARG A 109 -7.00 11.36 6.05
C ARG A 109 -7.21 9.88 5.83
N PHE A 110 -6.19 9.25 5.26
CA PHE A 110 -6.08 7.82 5.09
C PHE A 110 -5.42 7.20 6.32
N PHE A 111 -6.11 6.25 6.97
CA PHE A 111 -5.61 5.55 8.14
C PHE A 111 -5.11 4.17 7.76
N MET A 112 -4.02 3.77 8.39
CA MET A 112 -3.43 2.44 8.34
C MET A 112 -3.21 1.97 9.78
N VAL A 113 -3.69 0.78 10.09
CA VAL A 113 -3.48 0.10 11.36
C VAL A 113 -2.63 -1.10 11.09
N ILE A 114 -1.55 -1.26 11.85
CA ILE A 114 -0.65 -2.41 11.75
C ILE A 114 -0.62 -3.14 13.11
N PRO A 115 -0.43 -4.47 13.12
CA PRO A 115 -0.53 -5.24 14.36
C PRO A 115 0.66 -5.05 15.31
N ASP A 116 1.84 -4.72 14.78
CA ASP A 116 3.05 -4.48 15.56
C ASP A 116 3.98 -3.52 14.79
N ALA A 117 4.82 -2.76 15.51
CA ALA A 117 5.74 -1.79 14.93
C ALA A 117 6.81 -2.42 14.01
N THR A 118 7.05 -3.73 14.14
CA THR A 118 7.99 -4.52 13.33
C THR A 118 7.28 -5.47 12.37
N ALA A 119 5.95 -5.39 12.25
CA ALA A 119 5.15 -6.18 11.31
C ALA A 119 5.30 -5.65 9.87
N TYR A 120 6.53 -5.62 9.35
CA TYR A 120 6.86 -4.97 8.08
C TYR A 120 6.13 -5.55 6.86
N GLY A 121 5.71 -6.82 6.90
CA GLY A 121 4.83 -7.39 5.87
C GLY A 121 3.49 -6.66 5.82
N TRP A 122 2.85 -6.48 6.98
CA TRP A 122 1.61 -5.72 7.10
C TRP A 122 1.80 -4.24 6.78
N MET A 123 2.93 -3.65 7.17
CA MET A 123 3.23 -2.26 6.77
C MET A 123 3.28 -2.12 5.25
N ALA A 124 3.95 -3.05 4.56
CA ALA A 124 4.05 -3.03 3.11
C ALA A 124 2.70 -3.23 2.41
N HIS A 125 1.84 -4.08 3.00
CA HIS A 125 0.47 -4.30 2.57
C HIS A 125 -0.38 -3.02 2.73
N GLU A 126 -0.42 -2.41 3.92
CA GLU A 126 -1.22 -1.19 4.14
C GLU A 126 -0.71 0.02 3.33
N LEU A 127 0.61 0.15 3.18
CA LEU A 127 1.18 1.20 2.33
C LEU A 127 0.83 1.00 0.86
N LYS A 128 0.61 -0.24 0.42
CA LYS A 128 0.13 -0.50 -0.92
C LYS A 128 -1.27 0.06 -1.13
N HIS A 129 -2.18 -0.16 -0.19
CA HIS A 129 -3.51 0.43 -0.26
C HIS A 129 -3.49 1.96 -0.22
N ALA A 130 -2.62 2.56 0.59
CA ALA A 130 -2.43 4.00 0.59
C ALA A 130 -1.97 4.53 -0.78
N TYR A 131 -1.07 3.82 -1.47
CA TYR A 131 -0.62 4.17 -2.82
C TYR A 131 -1.67 3.91 -3.91
N GLN A 132 -2.41 2.80 -3.83
CA GLN A 132 -3.56 2.53 -4.69
C GLN A 132 -4.62 3.63 -4.52
N PHE A 133 -4.83 4.13 -3.30
CA PHE A 133 -5.75 5.24 -3.06
C PHE A 133 -5.23 6.54 -3.68
N GLU A 134 -3.95 6.83 -3.50
CA GLU A 134 -3.29 8.01 -4.07
C GLU A 134 -3.38 8.06 -5.60
N THR A 135 -3.34 6.89 -6.24
CA THR A 135 -3.36 6.75 -7.70
C THR A 135 -4.75 6.48 -8.29
N GLY A 136 -5.80 6.48 -7.46
CA GLY A 136 -7.18 6.27 -7.92
C GLY A 136 -7.52 4.84 -8.33
N ARG A 137 -6.77 3.88 -7.82
CA ARG A 137 -6.96 2.45 -8.06
C ARG A 137 -7.89 1.78 -7.05
N ILE A 138 -8.00 2.32 -5.84
CA ILE A 138 -8.88 1.79 -4.79
C ILE A 138 -9.81 2.88 -4.25
N SER A 139 -10.97 2.47 -3.75
CA SER A 139 -11.92 3.31 -3.04
C SER A 139 -12.30 2.72 -1.70
N TYR A 140 -12.71 3.56 -0.76
CA TYR A 140 -13.31 3.10 0.49
C TYR A 140 -14.73 3.61 0.57
N SER A 141 -15.70 2.73 0.79
CA SER A 141 -17.09 3.12 1.03
C SER A 141 -17.50 2.80 2.46
N ILE A 142 -18.71 3.22 2.84
CA ILE A 142 -19.32 2.76 4.08
C ILE A 142 -19.88 1.33 3.97
N TYR A 143 -19.89 0.77 2.75
CA TYR A 143 -20.32 -0.59 2.45
C TYR A 143 -19.09 -1.51 2.41
N SER A 144 -19.31 -2.81 2.57
CA SER A 144 -18.25 -3.83 2.60
C SER A 144 -18.06 -4.55 1.26
N ASP A 145 -18.73 -4.08 0.19
CA ASP A 145 -18.73 -4.67 -1.14
C ASP A 145 -17.55 -4.20 -2.03
N GLY A 146 -16.79 -3.22 -1.56
CA GLY A 146 -15.65 -2.65 -2.28
C GLY A 146 -16.02 -1.62 -3.34
N GLU A 147 -17.29 -1.29 -3.52
CA GLU A 147 -17.68 -0.31 -4.53
C GLU A 147 -17.14 1.11 -4.19
N PRO A 148 -16.77 1.93 -5.20
CA PRO A 148 -16.78 1.63 -6.64
C PRO A 148 -15.56 0.88 -7.19
N PHE A 149 -14.40 0.86 -6.52
CA PHE A 149 -13.13 0.45 -7.13
C PHE A 149 -12.35 -0.61 -6.37
N TYR A 150 -12.61 -0.82 -5.08
CA TYR A 150 -11.86 -1.81 -4.31
C TYR A 150 -12.23 -3.23 -4.71
N ASP A 151 -11.22 -4.02 -5.08
CA ASP A 151 -11.42 -5.35 -5.62
C ASP A 151 -10.38 -6.38 -5.14
N LYS A 152 -10.59 -7.64 -5.54
CA LYS A 152 -9.73 -8.77 -5.16
C LYS A 152 -8.28 -8.62 -5.65
N TYR A 153 -8.03 -7.94 -6.77
CA TYR A 153 -6.67 -7.75 -7.26
C TYR A 153 -5.88 -6.76 -6.40
N ASP A 154 -6.55 -5.76 -5.82
CA ASP A 154 -5.90 -4.83 -4.88
C ASP A 154 -5.31 -5.59 -3.68
N GLU A 155 -6.09 -6.50 -3.10
CA GLU A 155 -5.66 -7.38 -2.01
C GLU A 155 -4.56 -8.34 -2.43
N MET A 156 -4.69 -8.98 -3.60
CA MET A 156 -3.65 -9.87 -4.13
C MET A 156 -2.31 -9.15 -4.24
N GLU A 157 -2.30 -7.93 -4.80
CA GLU A 157 -1.08 -7.10 -4.94
C GLU A 157 -0.51 -6.71 -3.56
N ALA A 158 -1.36 -6.34 -2.60
CA ALA A 158 -0.95 -5.96 -1.26
C ALA A 158 -0.39 -7.15 -0.46
N TYR A 159 -1.03 -8.33 -0.51
CA TYR A 159 -0.52 -9.55 0.10
C TYR A 159 0.79 -10.04 -0.52
N ASP A 160 0.89 -10.04 -1.85
CA ASP A 160 2.13 -10.44 -2.53
C ASP A 160 3.28 -9.50 -2.13
N ARG A 161 3.02 -8.19 -2.04
CA ARG A 161 3.99 -7.22 -1.54
C ARG A 161 4.39 -7.48 -0.09
N GLY A 162 3.42 -7.76 0.77
CA GLY A 162 3.67 -8.12 2.15
C GLY A 162 4.59 -9.35 2.28
N ARG A 163 4.33 -10.40 1.48
CA ARG A 163 5.19 -11.60 1.44
C ARG A 163 6.59 -11.34 0.89
N MET A 164 6.75 -10.41 -0.04
CA MET A 164 8.08 -10.01 -0.53
C MET A 164 8.95 -9.44 0.59
N ILE A 165 8.34 -8.78 1.58
CA ILE A 165 9.03 -8.20 2.74
C ILE A 165 9.22 -9.24 3.84
N ASN A 166 8.17 -10.02 4.16
CA ASN A 166 8.19 -11.05 5.19
C ASN A 166 7.49 -12.32 4.69
N LEU A 167 8.26 -13.39 4.49
CA LEU A 167 7.75 -14.67 3.97
C LEU A 167 6.73 -15.37 4.89
N CYS A 168 6.68 -15.01 6.18
CA CYS A 168 5.71 -15.54 7.13
C CYS A 168 4.34 -14.84 7.04
N MET A 169 4.20 -13.81 6.21
CA MET A 169 2.89 -13.20 5.97
C MET A 169 2.01 -14.17 5.16
N PRO A 170 0.73 -14.36 5.53
CA PRO A 170 -0.17 -15.19 4.76
C PRO A 170 -0.30 -14.68 3.33
N SER A 171 -0.59 -15.59 2.41
CA SER A 171 -1.01 -15.26 1.06
C SER A 171 -2.45 -14.76 1.04
N TYR A 172 -2.82 -14.08 -0.06
CA TYR A 172 -4.22 -13.74 -0.33
C TYR A 172 -5.12 -14.98 -0.27
N PHE A 173 -4.67 -16.12 -0.81
CA PHE A 173 -5.48 -17.33 -0.88
C PHE A 173 -5.80 -17.95 0.48
N GLU A 174 -4.93 -17.75 1.47
CA GLU A 174 -5.17 -18.15 2.86
C GLU A 174 -6.23 -17.28 3.55
N ASN A 175 -6.48 -16.07 3.02
CA ASN A 175 -7.44 -15.11 3.57
C ASN A 175 -8.58 -14.74 2.61
N LYS A 176 -8.71 -15.44 1.47
CA LYS A 176 -9.63 -15.06 0.38
C LYS A 176 -11.09 -14.93 0.84
N ASP A 177 -11.49 -15.68 1.86
CA ASP A 177 -12.86 -15.70 2.37
C ASP A 177 -13.21 -14.38 3.08
N ALA A 178 -12.22 -13.65 3.62
CA ALA A 178 -12.42 -12.31 4.15
C ALA A 178 -12.76 -11.28 3.05
N TYR A 179 -12.55 -11.64 1.79
CA TYR A 179 -12.73 -10.78 0.62
C TYR A 179 -13.72 -11.39 -0.37
N SER A 180 -14.59 -12.31 0.07
CA SER A 180 -15.54 -13.01 -0.79
C SER A 180 -16.46 -12.05 -1.55
N GLU A 181 -16.90 -11.00 -0.86
CA GLU A 181 -17.83 -9.97 -1.33
C GLU A 181 -17.22 -8.99 -2.33
N LEU A 182 -15.88 -8.91 -2.40
CA LEU A 182 -15.22 -8.05 -3.36
C LEU A 182 -15.39 -8.60 -4.78
N LYS A 183 -15.63 -7.69 -5.72
CA LYS A 183 -15.61 -8.01 -7.15
C LYS A 183 -14.21 -8.37 -7.64
N TYR A 184 -14.15 -8.95 -8.84
CA TYR A 184 -12.88 -9.10 -9.56
C TYR A 184 -12.54 -7.79 -10.30
N GLY A 185 -11.25 -7.56 -10.47
CA GLY A 185 -10.64 -6.33 -10.98
C GLY A 185 -9.82 -6.51 -12.26
N PRO A 186 -9.02 -5.49 -12.64
CA PRO A 186 -8.86 -4.21 -11.94
C PRO A 186 -10.04 -3.26 -12.19
N ASN A 187 -10.62 -2.73 -11.12
CA ASN A 187 -11.57 -1.62 -11.12
C ASN A 187 -10.83 -0.38 -10.65
N GLN A 188 -10.91 0.71 -11.41
CA GLN A 188 -10.20 1.93 -11.08
C GLN A 188 -10.90 3.11 -11.72
N VAL A 189 -10.51 4.31 -11.29
CA VAL A 189 -11.01 5.54 -11.90
C VAL A 189 -10.68 5.55 -13.40
N ASP A 190 -11.69 5.83 -14.24
CA ASP A 190 -11.43 6.18 -15.64
C ASP A 190 -10.81 7.59 -15.71
N PRO A 191 -9.57 7.74 -16.20
CA PRO A 191 -8.87 9.02 -16.26
C PRO A 191 -9.57 10.08 -17.12
N LYS A 192 -10.53 9.68 -17.98
CA LYS A 192 -11.31 10.59 -18.82
C LYS A 192 -12.61 11.06 -18.17
N SER A 193 -12.97 10.54 -16.99
CA SER A 193 -14.19 10.90 -16.29
C SER A 193 -14.21 12.38 -15.94
N SER A 194 -15.36 13.04 -16.10
CA SER A 194 -15.52 14.42 -15.68
C SER A 194 -15.61 14.54 -14.16
N ASP A 195 -15.26 15.71 -13.61
CA ASP A 195 -15.44 16.02 -12.18
C ASP A 195 -16.89 15.78 -11.70
N ALA A 196 -17.88 16.03 -12.56
CA ALA A 196 -19.29 15.81 -12.25
C ALA A 196 -19.62 14.32 -12.14
N ASP A 197 -19.10 13.50 -13.05
CA ASP A 197 -19.30 12.04 -13.03
C ASP A 197 -18.61 11.40 -11.83
N LEU A 198 -17.38 11.83 -11.52
CA LEU A 198 -16.63 11.35 -10.35
C LEU A 198 -17.32 11.74 -9.05
N GLN A 199 -17.85 12.96 -8.95
CA GLN A 199 -18.61 13.38 -7.78
C GLN A 199 -19.95 12.63 -7.65
N LYS A 200 -20.63 12.37 -8.78
CA LYS A 200 -21.83 11.54 -8.81
C LYS A 200 -21.52 10.12 -8.32
N LEU A 201 -20.45 9.50 -8.81
CA LEU A 201 -20.02 8.17 -8.41
C LEU A 201 -19.71 8.08 -6.91
N ALA A 202 -19.00 9.08 -6.36
CA ALA A 202 -18.72 9.16 -4.92
C ALA A 202 -20.01 9.27 -4.09
N ASN A 203 -21.01 10.02 -4.57
CA ASN A 203 -22.30 10.17 -3.90
C ASN A 203 -23.14 8.87 -3.94
N GLU A 204 -23.23 8.24 -5.11
CA GLU A 204 -24.02 7.01 -5.32
C GLU A 204 -23.49 5.85 -4.48
N ASN A 205 -22.16 5.69 -4.42
CA ASN A 205 -21.52 4.59 -3.69
C ASN A 205 -21.17 4.95 -2.25
N LYS A 206 -21.46 6.17 -1.81
CA LYS A 206 -21.05 6.69 -0.49
C LYS A 206 -19.56 6.44 -0.20
N ALA A 207 -18.73 6.76 -1.19
CA ALA A 207 -17.34 6.32 -1.26
C ALA A 207 -16.33 7.45 -1.43
N TRP A 208 -15.13 7.22 -0.89
CA TRP A 208 -13.96 8.08 -1.01
C TRP A 208 -12.93 7.45 -1.94
N PHE A 209 -12.45 8.21 -2.90
CA PHE A 209 -11.35 7.84 -3.79
C PHE A 209 -10.65 9.10 -4.29
N LYS A 210 -9.40 8.96 -4.76
CA LYS A 210 -8.65 10.06 -5.36
C LYS A 210 -8.67 9.94 -6.88
N ALA A 211 -8.82 11.06 -7.58
CA ALA A 211 -8.68 11.14 -9.01
C ALA A 211 -8.17 12.53 -9.38
N ASN A 212 -7.25 12.63 -10.35
CA ASN A 212 -6.72 13.90 -10.84
C ASN A 212 -6.21 14.82 -9.71
N GLY A 213 -5.56 14.25 -8.69
CA GLY A 213 -5.04 14.99 -7.53
C GLY A 213 -6.10 15.42 -6.50
N LYS A 214 -7.39 15.16 -6.74
CA LYS A 214 -8.52 15.54 -5.90
C LYS A 214 -9.17 14.33 -5.25
N ILE A 215 -9.51 14.46 -3.97
CA ILE A 215 -10.29 13.46 -3.25
C ILE A 215 -11.77 13.75 -3.50
N TYR A 216 -12.47 12.76 -4.05
CA TYR A 216 -13.92 12.77 -4.16
C TYR A 216 -14.51 12.13 -2.91
N SER A 217 -15.53 12.77 -2.37
CA SER A 217 -16.18 12.35 -1.13
C SER A 217 -17.69 12.45 -1.29
N PRO A 218 -18.46 11.57 -0.65
CA PRO A 218 -19.91 11.67 -0.66
C PRO A 218 -20.35 12.98 0.01
N GLN A 219 -21.17 13.74 -0.69
CA GLN A 219 -21.79 14.94 -0.18
C GLN A 219 -23.09 14.54 0.52
N THR A 220 -23.17 14.77 1.83
CA THR A 220 -24.46 14.74 2.53
C THR A 220 -25.34 15.84 1.99
N LYS A 221 -26.52 15.47 1.47
CA LYS A 221 -27.63 16.41 1.29
C LYS A 221 -28.18 16.83 2.64
#